data_AF-A0A401K436-F1
#
_entry.id   AF-A0A401K436-F1
#
_cell.length_a   1.000
_cell.length_b   1.000
_cell.length_c   1.000
_cell.angle_alpha   90.00
_cell.angle_beta   90.00
_cell.angle_gamma   90.00
#
_symmetry.space_group_name_H-M   'P 1'
#
loop_
_entity.id
_entity.type
_entity.pdbx_description
1 polymer ?
#
loop_
_entity_poly.entity_id
_entity_poly.type
_entity_poly.pdbx_seq_one_letter_code
_entity_poly.pdbx_strand_id
1 'polypeptide(L)'
;MALVACSNPDTAVLTPAEIDTATTCDLDGMLLSDYPGPKAQLYYQGDTRPHWCCDTVEMFNTLLKPEQARPIRAAFVQDMARADWEQPRGHWFDARTGWYVLGSKRHGSMGPTLASFQQEPDARVFMTRYGGKMLRYAEVTPEMVDLSGGAMHDGRM
;
A
#
# COMPACT_ATOMS: atom_id res chain seq x y z
N MET A 1 -2.11 -43.61 15.21
CA MET A 1 -1.09 -42.55 15.24
C MET A 1 -1.44 -41.55 14.15
N ALA A 2 -2.03 -40.41 14.52
CA ALA A 2 -2.25 -39.30 13.58
C ALA A 2 -1.09 -38.32 13.75
N LEU A 3 -0.28 -38.14 12.70
CA LEU A 3 0.73 -37.09 12.67
C LEU A 3 0.02 -35.75 12.48
N VAL A 4 0.02 -34.93 13.52
CA VAL A 4 -0.29 -33.49 13.41
C VAL A 4 0.93 -32.84 12.78
N ALA A 5 0.85 -32.51 11.48
CA ALA A 5 1.82 -31.64 10.85
C ALA A 5 1.57 -30.22 11.39
N CYS A 6 2.36 -29.80 12.38
CA CYS A 6 2.42 -28.40 12.79
C CYS A 6 3.10 -27.59 11.68
N SER A 7 2.33 -27.12 10.71
CA SER A 7 2.77 -26.08 9.79
C SER A 7 2.94 -24.80 10.60
N ASN A 8 4.19 -24.41 10.87
CA ASN A 8 4.49 -23.19 11.61
C ASN A 8 4.10 -21.99 10.73
N PRO A 9 3.06 -21.20 11.08
CA PRO A 9 2.57 -20.12 10.22
C PRO A 9 3.66 -19.05 9.97
N ASP A 10 4.61 -18.93 10.88
CA ASP A 10 5.77 -18.02 10.81
C ASP A 10 6.80 -18.35 9.72
N THR A 11 6.76 -19.54 9.10
CA THR A 11 7.69 -19.89 8.00
C THR A 11 7.01 -20.07 6.65
N ALA A 12 5.67 -20.03 6.60
CA ALA A 12 4.92 -20.15 5.36
C ALA A 12 5.23 -18.99 4.39
N VAL A 13 5.37 -19.28 3.09
CA VAL A 13 5.50 -18.23 2.06
C VAL A 13 4.16 -17.50 1.96
N LEU A 14 4.18 -16.20 2.23
CA LEU A 14 2.99 -15.36 2.10
C LEU A 14 2.82 -14.96 0.64
N THR A 15 1.60 -15.08 0.14
CA THR A 15 1.21 -14.64 -1.21
C THR A 15 0.08 -13.64 -1.08
N PRO A 16 0.03 -12.61 -1.93
CA PRO A 16 -1.00 -11.60 -1.86
C PRO A 16 -2.38 -12.23 -2.15
N ALA A 17 -3.38 -11.81 -1.38
CA ALA A 17 -4.78 -12.13 -1.68
C ALA A 17 -5.34 -11.19 -2.75
N GLU A 18 -6.43 -11.61 -3.41
CA GLU A 18 -7.18 -10.74 -4.32
C GLU A 18 -8.34 -10.06 -3.61
N ILE A 19 -8.70 -8.88 -4.12
CA ILE A 19 -9.84 -8.08 -3.66
C ILE A 19 -11.12 -8.64 -4.29
N ASP A 20 -12.16 -8.79 -3.47
CA ASP A 20 -13.53 -9.01 -3.92
C ASP A 20 -14.43 -7.80 -3.62
N THR A 21 -15.70 -7.88 -4.00
CA THR A 21 -16.68 -6.79 -3.81
C THR A 21 -17.11 -6.56 -2.36
N ALA A 22 -16.69 -7.44 -1.43
CA ALA A 22 -16.98 -7.32 -0.01
C ALA A 22 -15.73 -6.98 0.82
N THR A 23 -14.58 -6.82 0.15
CA THR A 23 -13.31 -6.54 0.81
C THR A 23 -13.30 -5.09 1.29
N THR A 24 -13.19 -4.92 2.60
CA THR A 24 -13.15 -3.62 3.27
C THR A 24 -11.77 -3.29 3.76
N CYS A 25 -11.45 -2.00 3.81
CA CYS A 25 -10.22 -1.51 4.43
C CYS A 25 -10.33 -1.66 5.94
N ASP A 26 -9.26 -2.18 6.57
CA ASP A 26 -9.26 -2.44 8.00
C ASP A 26 -9.07 -1.15 8.84
N LEU A 27 -8.67 -0.02 8.21
CA LEU A 27 -8.52 1.27 8.89
C LEU A 27 -9.83 2.08 8.94
N ASP A 28 -10.59 2.11 7.85
CA ASP A 28 -11.76 3.00 7.69
C ASP A 28 -13.09 2.28 7.39
N GLY A 29 -13.06 0.96 7.10
CA GLY A 29 -14.23 0.14 6.79
C GLY A 29 -14.80 0.32 5.38
N MET A 30 -14.17 1.13 4.50
CA MET A 30 -14.64 1.39 3.15
C MET A 30 -14.34 0.21 2.21
N LEU A 31 -15.21 -0.01 1.22
CA LEU A 31 -15.05 -1.08 0.22
C LEU A 31 -13.91 -0.75 -0.76
N LEU A 32 -12.89 -1.61 -0.84
CA LEU A 32 -11.73 -1.36 -1.68
C LEU A 32 -12.08 -1.21 -3.16
N SER A 33 -13.11 -1.92 -3.62
CA SER A 33 -13.56 -1.91 -5.02
C SER A 33 -14.14 -0.56 -5.47
N ASP A 34 -14.54 0.30 -4.54
CA ASP A 34 -15.31 1.51 -4.84
C ASP A 34 -14.40 2.73 -5.07
N TYR A 35 -13.10 2.58 -4.85
CA TYR A 35 -12.16 3.69 -4.85
C TYR A 35 -11.00 3.48 -5.81
N PRO A 36 -10.53 4.55 -6.48
CA PRO A 36 -9.40 4.48 -7.41
C PRO A 36 -8.05 4.35 -6.69
N GLY A 37 -7.00 4.11 -7.47
CA GLY A 37 -5.62 4.12 -7.03
C GLY A 37 -5.16 2.84 -6.34
N PRO A 38 -3.84 2.74 -6.06
CA PRO A 38 -3.24 1.50 -5.59
C PRO A 38 -3.80 1.06 -4.25
N LYS A 39 -4.16 -0.21 -4.16
CA LYS A 39 -4.48 -0.88 -2.89
C LYS A 39 -3.26 -1.57 -2.33
N ALA A 40 -3.28 -1.78 -1.02
CA ALA A 40 -2.20 -2.42 -0.31
C ALA A 40 -2.72 -3.43 0.70
N GLN A 41 -1.86 -4.38 1.04
CA GLN A 41 -2.15 -5.42 2.02
C GLN A 41 -0.91 -5.73 2.86
N LEU A 42 -1.11 -5.80 4.17
CA LEU A 42 -0.08 -6.02 5.17
C LEU A 42 -0.32 -7.38 5.85
N TYR A 43 0.75 -8.14 6.06
CA TYR A 43 0.68 -9.39 6.81
C TYR A 43 1.48 -9.24 8.10
N TYR A 44 0.79 -9.24 9.23
CA TYR A 44 1.42 -9.28 10.53
C TYR A 44 1.96 -10.67 10.85
N GLN A 45 2.95 -10.74 11.73
CA GLN A 45 3.52 -12.00 12.19
C GLN A 45 2.45 -12.88 12.84
N GLY A 46 2.33 -14.11 12.36
CA GLY A 46 1.32 -15.08 12.79
C GLY A 46 -0.01 -15.00 12.02
N ASP A 47 -0.24 -13.96 11.21
CA ASP A 47 -1.46 -13.86 10.41
C ASP A 47 -1.31 -14.58 9.06
N THR A 48 -2.38 -15.28 8.67
CA THR A 48 -2.52 -15.94 7.36
C THR A 48 -3.39 -15.16 6.40
N ARG A 49 -4.08 -14.12 6.88
CA ARG A 49 -4.90 -13.20 6.10
C ARG A 49 -4.29 -11.82 6.13
N PRO A 50 -4.43 -11.04 5.04
CA PRO A 50 -3.95 -9.68 5.01
C PRO A 50 -4.82 -8.77 5.89
N HIS A 51 -4.19 -7.70 6.34
CA HIS A 51 -4.83 -6.45 6.73
C HIS A 51 -4.83 -5.52 5.50
N TRP A 52 -6.01 -5.11 5.08
CA TRP A 52 -6.24 -4.30 3.88
C TRP A 52 -6.10 -2.82 4.16
N CYS A 53 -5.43 -2.12 3.25
CA CYS A 53 -5.35 -0.67 3.20
C CYS A 53 -5.98 -0.18 1.89
N CYS A 54 -6.85 0.83 1.96
CA CYS A 54 -7.51 1.41 0.80
C CYS A 54 -6.54 2.28 -0.01
N ASP A 55 -5.42 2.72 0.58
CA ASP A 55 -4.42 3.56 -0.06
C ASP A 55 -2.99 3.18 0.38
N THR A 56 -1.99 3.48 -0.45
CA THR A 56 -0.57 3.33 -0.11
C THR A 56 -0.13 4.29 0.98
N VAL A 57 -0.81 5.44 1.14
CA VAL A 57 -0.57 6.36 2.27
C VAL A 57 -0.81 5.63 3.60
N GLU A 58 -1.91 4.91 3.73
CA GLU A 58 -2.23 4.14 4.94
C GLU A 58 -1.25 3.01 5.21
N MET A 59 -0.87 2.31 4.14
CA MET A 59 0.14 1.26 4.19
C MET A 59 1.46 1.81 4.76
N PHE A 60 1.97 2.90 4.18
CA PHE A 60 3.22 3.51 4.65
C PHE A 60 3.11 4.12 6.04
N ASN A 61 1.98 4.75 6.36
CA ASN A 61 1.73 5.27 7.71
C ASN A 61 1.86 4.17 8.76
N THR A 62 1.27 3.00 8.47
CA THR A 62 1.30 1.82 9.34
C THR A 62 2.70 1.21 9.41
N LEU A 63 3.40 1.10 8.27
CA LEU A 63 4.77 0.57 8.21
C LEU A 63 5.80 1.44 8.94
N LEU A 64 5.59 2.77 8.97
CA LEU A 64 6.54 3.74 9.52
C LEU A 64 6.25 4.16 10.96
N LYS A 65 5.11 3.74 11.55
CA LYS A 65 4.77 3.94 12.97
C LYS A 65 4.72 2.60 13.73
N PRO A 66 5.86 1.89 13.88
CA PRO A 66 5.89 0.54 14.46
C PRO A 66 5.63 0.51 15.98
N GLU A 67 5.68 1.65 16.67
CA GLU A 67 5.66 1.78 18.13
C GLU A 67 4.35 1.31 18.83
N GLN A 68 3.37 0.82 18.07
CA GLN A 68 2.09 0.30 18.59
C GLN A 68 1.72 -1.10 18.08
N ALA A 69 2.49 -1.76 17.19
CA ALA A 69 1.99 -2.92 16.43
C ALA A 69 2.85 -4.18 16.51
N ARG A 70 2.18 -5.33 16.33
CA ARG A 70 2.79 -6.62 15.95
C ARG A 70 3.70 -6.42 14.73
N PRO A 71 4.82 -7.16 14.59
CA PRO A 71 5.73 -6.98 13.47
C PRO A 71 5.07 -7.37 12.13
N ILE A 72 5.32 -6.59 11.08
CA ILE A 72 4.82 -6.84 9.72
C ILE A 72 5.83 -7.69 8.95
N ARG A 73 5.40 -8.90 8.57
CA ARG A 73 6.22 -9.87 7.85
C ARG A 73 6.28 -9.58 6.35
N ALA A 74 5.15 -9.22 5.74
CA ALA A 74 5.08 -8.90 4.31
C ALA A 74 4.15 -7.71 4.05
N ALA A 75 4.43 -6.98 2.98
CA ALA A 75 3.60 -5.90 2.48
C ALA A 75 3.52 -6.04 0.95
N PHE A 76 2.31 -6.03 0.41
CA PHE A 76 2.10 -6.07 -1.03
C PHE A 76 1.27 -4.88 -1.48
N VAL A 77 1.56 -4.40 -2.68
CA VAL A 77 0.89 -3.28 -3.31
C VAL A 77 0.69 -3.57 -4.80
N GLN A 78 -0.31 -2.94 -5.41
CA GLN A 78 -0.60 -3.12 -6.83
C GLN A 78 0.35 -2.31 -7.73
N ASP A 79 0.77 -2.90 -8.83
CA ASP A 79 1.53 -2.23 -9.88
C ASP A 79 0.59 -1.42 -10.78
N MET A 80 0.61 -0.09 -10.61
CA MET A 80 -0.27 0.82 -11.33
C MET A 80 0.15 1.08 -12.78
N ALA A 81 1.24 0.46 -13.24
CA ALA A 81 1.52 0.35 -14.67
C ALA A 81 0.59 -0.66 -15.37
N ARG A 82 0.08 -1.63 -14.61
CA ARG A 82 -0.65 -2.79 -15.14
C ARG A 82 -2.09 -2.84 -14.65
N ALA A 83 -2.33 -2.49 -13.39
CA ALA A 83 -3.67 -2.39 -12.83
C ALA A 83 -4.44 -1.20 -13.42
N ASP A 84 -5.74 -1.38 -13.60
CA ASP A 84 -6.64 -0.25 -13.88
C ASP A 84 -6.66 0.66 -12.65
N TRP A 85 -6.52 1.96 -12.86
CA TRP A 85 -6.49 2.88 -11.72
C TRP A 85 -7.86 3.18 -11.16
N GLU A 86 -8.90 3.23 -11.98
CA GLU A 86 -10.25 3.51 -11.51
C GLU A 86 -10.90 2.27 -10.88
N GLN A 87 -10.48 1.07 -11.32
CA GLN A 87 -10.95 -0.21 -10.79
C GLN A 87 -9.79 -1.18 -10.54
N PRO A 88 -8.95 -0.91 -9.52
CA PRO A 88 -7.69 -1.60 -9.33
C PRO A 88 -7.87 -3.05 -8.87
N ARG A 89 -7.38 -4.00 -9.67
CA ARG A 89 -7.42 -5.45 -9.43
C ARG A 89 -6.12 -6.13 -9.81
N GLY A 90 -5.72 -7.16 -9.06
CA GLY A 90 -4.52 -7.93 -9.33
C GLY A 90 -3.22 -7.13 -9.31
N HIS A 91 -2.19 -7.70 -9.96
CA HIS A 91 -0.88 -7.08 -10.17
C HIS A 91 -0.12 -6.72 -8.89
N TRP A 92 -0.21 -7.59 -7.89
CA TRP A 92 0.47 -7.44 -6.61
C TRP A 92 1.97 -7.71 -6.72
N PHE A 93 2.77 -6.89 -6.04
CA PHE A 93 4.21 -7.08 -5.87
C PHE A 93 4.66 -6.70 -4.46
N ASP A 94 5.87 -7.12 -4.06
CA ASP A 94 6.44 -6.76 -2.75
C ASP A 94 6.68 -5.25 -2.67
N ALA A 95 5.95 -4.58 -1.78
CA ALA A 95 5.99 -3.13 -1.60
C ALA A 95 7.41 -2.63 -1.30
N ARG A 96 8.25 -3.42 -0.62
CA ARG A 96 9.62 -3.01 -0.24
C ARG A 96 10.55 -2.86 -1.44
N THR A 97 10.21 -3.48 -2.57
CA THR A 97 11.00 -3.44 -3.81
C THR A 97 10.55 -2.33 -4.78
N GLY A 98 9.44 -1.67 -4.46
CA GLY A 98 8.75 -0.75 -5.36
C GLY A 98 9.36 0.62 -5.53
N TRP A 99 8.83 1.29 -6.55
CA TRP A 99 8.98 2.71 -6.82
C TRP A 99 7.65 3.41 -6.61
N TYR A 100 7.72 4.59 -6.01
CA TYR A 100 6.55 5.34 -5.58
C TYR A 100 6.60 6.75 -6.12
N VAL A 101 5.49 7.26 -6.66
CA VAL A 101 5.40 8.64 -7.12
C VAL A 101 4.48 9.42 -6.20
N LEU A 102 5.07 10.35 -5.44
CA LEU A 102 4.37 11.24 -4.52
C LEU A 102 4.03 12.57 -5.22
N GLY A 103 2.87 13.15 -4.91
CA GLY A 103 2.48 14.48 -5.39
C GLY A 103 2.10 14.52 -6.87
N SER A 104 1.63 13.40 -7.41
CA SER A 104 1.07 13.35 -8.75
C SER A 104 -0.32 13.99 -8.81
N LYS A 105 -0.81 14.30 -10.01
CA LYS A 105 -2.19 14.77 -10.22
C LYS A 105 -3.26 13.70 -10.05
N ARG A 106 -2.87 12.42 -9.94
CA ARG A 106 -3.83 11.33 -9.70
C ARG A 106 -4.04 11.13 -8.21
N HIS A 107 -5.28 10.85 -7.87
CA HIS A 107 -5.71 10.57 -6.51
C HIS A 107 -6.04 9.08 -6.34
N GLY A 108 -5.83 8.59 -5.13
CA GLY A 108 -6.31 7.29 -4.65
C GLY A 108 -7.61 7.45 -3.87
N SER A 109 -7.87 6.50 -2.98
CA SER A 109 -9.11 6.44 -2.20
C SER A 109 -9.31 7.66 -1.30
N MET A 110 -8.23 8.20 -0.74
CA MET A 110 -8.26 9.26 0.26
C MET A 110 -7.76 10.62 -0.29
N GLY A 111 -7.61 10.76 -1.62
CA GLY A 111 -7.04 11.96 -2.24
C GLY A 111 -5.58 11.74 -2.70
N PRO A 112 -4.63 12.65 -2.40
CA PRO A 112 -3.22 12.47 -2.74
C PRO A 112 -2.68 11.13 -2.26
N THR A 113 -2.07 10.36 -3.17
CA THR A 113 -1.58 9.00 -2.93
C THR A 113 -0.12 8.86 -3.39
N LEU A 114 0.53 7.76 -3.01
CA LEU A 114 1.79 7.32 -3.60
C LEU A 114 1.49 6.28 -4.68
N ALA A 115 1.55 6.68 -5.94
CA ALA A 115 1.38 5.77 -7.06
C ALA A 115 2.51 4.72 -7.04
N SER A 116 2.18 3.44 -7.05
CA SER A 116 3.13 2.33 -6.87
C SER A 116 3.45 1.62 -8.19
N PHE A 117 4.72 1.33 -8.40
CA PHE A 117 5.24 0.69 -9.61
C PHE A 117 6.28 -0.36 -9.26
N GLN A 118 6.21 -1.50 -9.94
CA GLN A 118 7.22 -2.55 -9.77
C GLN A 118 8.54 -2.18 -10.45
N GLN A 119 8.49 -1.43 -11.56
CA GLN A 119 9.66 -1.05 -12.34
C GLN A 119 9.85 0.46 -12.41
N GLU A 120 11.11 0.89 -12.37
CA GLU A 120 11.49 2.30 -12.45
C GLU A 120 11.02 3.00 -13.76
N PRO A 121 11.15 2.37 -14.95
CA PRO A 121 10.72 3.01 -16.19
C PRO A 121 9.22 3.36 -16.18
N ASP A 122 8.39 2.49 -15.60
CA ASP A 122 6.94 2.71 -15.51
C ASP A 122 6.61 3.92 -14.61
N ALA A 123 7.31 4.05 -13.48
CA ALA A 123 7.21 5.22 -12.62
C ALA A 123 7.65 6.50 -13.36
N ARG A 124 8.71 6.46 -14.16
CA ARG A 124 9.14 7.63 -14.96
C ARG A 124 8.08 8.03 -16.00
N VAL A 125 7.51 7.06 -16.72
CA VAL A 125 6.43 7.31 -17.69
C VAL A 125 5.23 7.96 -17.00
N PHE A 126 4.86 7.45 -15.82
CA PHE A 126 3.79 8.03 -15.03
C PHE A 126 4.09 9.49 -14.63
N MET A 127 5.32 9.78 -14.16
CA MET A 127 5.73 11.14 -13.81
C MET A 127 5.66 12.11 -15.01
N THR A 128 6.05 11.67 -16.21
CA THR A 128 5.94 12.52 -17.41
C THR A 128 4.50 12.93 -17.68
N ARG A 129 3.52 12.07 -17.37
CA ARG A 129 2.10 12.32 -17.61
C ARG A 129 1.40 13.05 -16.48
N TYR A 130 1.70 12.72 -15.24
CA TYR A 130 0.95 13.16 -14.06
C TYR A 130 1.77 14.02 -13.08
N GLY A 131 3.06 14.22 -13.34
CA GLY A 131 3.98 14.90 -12.44
C GLY A 131 4.29 14.08 -11.19
N GLY A 132 4.80 14.77 -10.16
CA GLY A 132 5.20 14.18 -8.89
C GLY A 132 6.70 13.90 -8.79
N LYS A 133 7.10 13.31 -7.67
CA LYS A 133 8.48 12.93 -7.33
C LYS A 133 8.55 11.41 -7.13
N MET A 134 9.44 10.75 -7.86
CA MET A 134 9.71 9.34 -7.65
C MET A 134 10.61 9.12 -6.42
N LEU A 135 10.27 8.11 -5.65
CA LEU A 135 10.90 7.68 -4.41
C LEU A 135 11.03 6.16 -4.43
N ARG A 136 12.12 5.62 -3.89
CA ARG A 136 12.19 4.24 -3.42
C ARG A 136 11.38 4.09 -2.14
N TYR A 137 10.99 2.85 -1.82
CA TYR A 137 10.36 2.50 -0.55
C TYR A 137 11.07 3.13 0.67
N ALA A 138 12.40 3.02 0.73
CA ALA A 138 13.20 3.51 1.85
C ALA A 138 13.30 5.05 1.94
N GLU A 139 12.89 5.77 0.90
CA GLU A 139 12.91 7.24 0.87
C GLU A 139 11.58 7.86 1.35
N VAL A 140 10.54 7.05 1.58
CA VAL A 140 9.27 7.52 2.10
C VAL A 140 9.40 7.76 3.61
N THR A 141 9.12 9.00 4.05
CA THR A 141 9.20 9.39 5.46
C THR A 141 7.81 9.47 6.09
N PRO A 142 7.69 9.37 7.43
CA PRO A 142 6.39 9.45 8.11
C PRO A 142 5.61 10.73 7.80
N GLU A 143 6.32 11.84 7.58
CA GLU A 143 5.77 13.16 7.26
C GLU A 143 5.04 13.17 5.91
N MET A 144 5.50 12.37 4.95
CA MET A 144 4.90 12.29 3.61
C MET A 144 3.58 11.53 3.59
N VAL A 145 3.31 10.74 4.62
CA VAL A 145 2.19 9.80 4.69
C VAL A 145 1.38 9.97 5.96
N ASP A 146 1.39 11.17 6.53
CA ASP A 146 0.67 11.41 7.76
C ASP A 146 -0.84 11.52 7.52
N LEU A 147 -1.60 10.67 8.21
CA LEU A 147 -3.06 10.59 8.14
C LEU A 147 -3.77 11.52 9.14
N SER A 148 -3.03 12.20 10.03
CA SER A 148 -3.67 13.02 11.09
C SER A 148 -4.26 14.34 10.58
N GLY A 149 -3.99 14.69 9.31
CA GLY A 149 -4.77 15.66 8.54
C GLY A 149 -4.90 17.06 9.16
N GLY A 150 -4.03 17.99 8.74
CA GLY A 150 -4.49 19.37 8.48
C GLY A 150 -4.14 20.47 9.48
N ALA A 151 -2.87 20.62 9.90
CA ALA A 151 -2.43 21.83 10.61
C ALA A 151 -1.03 22.36 10.22
N MET A 152 -0.47 21.98 9.07
CA MET A 152 0.85 22.49 8.66
C MET A 152 0.92 22.90 7.19
N HIS A 153 0.05 23.83 6.80
CA HIS A 153 0.38 24.80 5.76
C HIS A 153 -0.19 26.16 6.16
N ASP A 154 0.34 26.72 7.25
CA ASP A 154 0.29 28.17 7.48
C ASP A 154 1.70 28.64 7.87
N GLY A 155 2.59 28.52 6.89
CA GLY A 155 3.98 28.95 6.95
C GLY A 155 4.30 29.96 5.87
N ARG A 156 3.34 30.86 5.54
CA ARG A 156 3.59 32.08 4.76
C ARG A 156 2.60 33.18 5.16
N MET A 157 3.01 34.01 6.11
CA MET A 157 3.09 35.49 6.00
C MET A 157 3.78 36.07 7.24
#